data_AF-A0A2U1PQ57-F1
#
_entry.id   AF-A0A2U1PQ57-F1
#
_cell.length_a   1.000
_cell.length_b   1.000
_cell.length_c   1.000
_cell.angle_alpha   90.00
_cell.angle_beta   90.00
_cell.angle_gamma   90.00
#
_symmetry.space_group_name_H-M   'P 1'
#
loop_
_entity.id
_entity.type
_entity.pdbx_description
1 polymer ?
#
loop_
_entity_poly.entity_id
_entity_poly.type
_entity_poly.pdbx_seq_one_letter_code
_entity_poly.pdbx_strand_id
1 'polypeptide(L)'
;MAAPTGPSQLARRVIDDLIDFSGETESDGYMAFFKQQQISNLRGFINRMREEATTARNEIGQITALIAEMEALGAEEHYDHILELRADREATQAKLDGLEALIKDAGDQVDLKEEEVEQMNG
;
A
#
# COMPACT_ATOMS: atom_id res chain seq x y z
N MET A 1 64.91 17.24 -23.18
CA MET A 1 63.82 17.60 -22.24
C MET A 1 62.54 17.70 -23.05
N ALA A 2 61.56 16.80 -22.82
CA ALA A 2 60.27 16.84 -23.50
C ALA A 2 59.25 17.50 -22.55
N ALA A 3 58.54 18.52 -23.05
CA ALA A 3 57.49 19.23 -22.32
C ALA A 3 56.30 18.29 -22.02
N PRO A 4 55.56 18.49 -20.92
CA PRO A 4 54.44 17.64 -20.59
C PRO A 4 53.32 17.88 -21.61
N THR A 5 52.98 16.82 -22.34
CA THR A 5 51.81 16.74 -23.22
C THR A 5 50.57 17.07 -22.39
N GLY A 6 49.88 18.15 -22.75
CA GLY A 6 48.63 18.57 -22.10
C GLY A 6 47.58 17.45 -22.10
N PRO A 7 46.53 17.57 -21.25
CA PRO A 7 45.53 16.52 -21.09
C PRO A 7 44.98 16.11 -22.46
N SER A 8 45.04 14.80 -22.75
CA SER A 8 44.62 14.26 -24.04
C SER A 8 43.18 14.65 -24.31
N GLN A 9 42.85 14.99 -25.57
CA GLN A 9 41.47 15.30 -25.97
C GLN A 9 40.51 14.15 -25.62
N LEU A 10 41.03 12.92 -25.57
CA LEU A 10 40.32 11.73 -25.11
C LEU A 10 39.92 11.82 -23.63
N ALA A 11 40.79 12.32 -22.75
CA ALA A 11 40.48 12.52 -21.34
C ALA A 11 39.40 13.59 -21.13
N ARG A 12 39.40 14.66 -21.95
CA ARG A 12 38.31 15.65 -21.92
C ARG A 12 36.98 15.07 -22.38
N ARG A 13 37.00 14.31 -23.48
CA ARG A 13 35.80 13.65 -24.02
C ARG A 13 35.21 12.64 -23.04
N VAL A 14 36.06 11.86 -22.37
CA VAL A 14 35.64 10.91 -21.33
C VAL A 14 35.03 11.63 -20.12
N ILE A 15 35.54 12.80 -19.75
CA ILE A 15 34.97 13.62 -18.67
C ILE A 15 33.64 14.23 -19.10
N ASP A 16 33.53 14.76 -20.32
CA ASP A 16 32.28 15.31 -20.86
C ASP A 16 31.21 14.21 -20.99
N ASP A 17 31.58 13.02 -21.49
CA ASP A 17 30.69 11.85 -21.60
C ASP A 17 30.25 11.34 -20.20
N LEU A 18 31.13 11.40 -19.19
CA LEU A 18 30.80 11.07 -17.79
C LEU A 18 29.89 12.13 -17.15
N ILE A 19 30.07 13.41 -17.50
CA ILE A 19 29.21 14.51 -17.03
C ILE A 19 27.82 14.38 -17.66
N ASP A 20 27.74 14.11 -18.96
CA ASP A 20 26.48 13.82 -19.69
C ASP A 20 25.77 12.60 -19.10
N PHE A 21 26.51 11.53 -18.78
CA PHE A 21 25.95 10.33 -18.13
C PHE A 21 25.50 10.60 -16.69
N SER A 22 26.21 11.45 -15.95
CA SER A 22 25.86 11.85 -14.58
C SER A 22 24.78 12.93 -14.50
N GLY A 23 24.34 13.46 -15.65
CA GLY A 23 23.45 14.61 -15.74
C GLY A 23 22.04 14.26 -15.31
N GLU A 24 21.75 14.37 -14.00
CA GLU A 24 20.48 14.64 -13.29
C GLU A 24 19.27 13.72 -13.61
N THR A 25 19.07 13.36 -14.87
CA THR A 25 18.02 12.53 -15.46
C THR A 25 18.08 11.04 -15.12
N GLU A 26 19.25 10.44 -14.91
CA GLU A 26 19.34 9.03 -14.45
C GLU A 26 18.82 8.86 -13.03
N SER A 27 19.08 9.82 -12.14
CA SER A 27 18.60 9.82 -10.76
C SER A 27 17.07 9.98 -10.72
N ASP A 28 16.53 10.92 -11.50
CA ASP A 28 15.09 11.18 -11.54
C ASP A 28 14.32 10.02 -12.19
N GLY A 29 14.83 9.44 -13.27
CA GLY A 29 14.26 8.23 -13.88
C GLY A 29 14.28 7.02 -12.94
N TYR A 30 15.39 6.82 -12.21
CA TYR A 30 15.51 5.77 -11.21
C TYR A 30 14.55 5.99 -10.01
N MET A 31 14.40 7.24 -9.57
CA MET A 31 13.47 7.61 -8.50
C MET A 31 12.00 7.47 -8.92
N ALA A 32 11.66 7.84 -10.15
CA ALA A 32 10.33 7.64 -10.71
C ALA A 32 9.97 6.16 -10.77
N PHE A 33 10.89 5.30 -11.24
CA PHE A 33 10.71 3.85 -11.22
C PHE A 33 10.46 3.30 -9.80
N PHE A 34 11.25 3.74 -8.81
CA PHE A 34 11.07 3.31 -7.43
C PHE A 34 9.71 3.74 -6.85
N LYS A 35 9.27 4.98 -7.10
CA LYS A 35 7.95 5.46 -6.68
C LYS A 35 6.82 4.67 -7.36
N GLN A 36 6.94 4.37 -8.66
CA GLN A 36 5.98 3.51 -9.38
C GLN A 36 5.91 2.11 -8.76
N GLN A 37 7.05 1.54 -8.36
CA GLN A 37 7.06 0.25 -7.65
C GLN A 37 6.38 0.34 -6.28
N GLN A 38 6.58 1.43 -5.53
CA GLN A 38 5.88 1.68 -4.26
C GLN A 38 4.36 1.78 -4.45
N ILE A 39 3.91 2.52 -5.47
CA ILE A 39 2.48 2.64 -5.83
C ILE A 39 1.88 1.27 -6.14
N SER A 40 2.58 0.47 -6.94
CA SER A 40 2.13 -0.90 -7.28
C SER A 40 1.98 -1.77 -6.03
N ASN A 41 2.96 -1.72 -5.13
CA ASN A 41 2.93 -2.46 -3.87
C ASN A 41 1.77 -2.00 -2.96
N LEU A 42 1.54 -0.69 -2.85
CA LEU A 42 0.43 -0.12 -2.07
C LEU A 42 -0.92 -0.53 -2.64
N ARG A 43 -1.10 -0.49 -3.97
CA ARG A 43 -2.32 -0.98 -4.63
C ARG A 43 -2.56 -2.47 -4.35
N GLY A 44 -1.50 -3.29 -4.41
CA GLY A 44 -1.58 -4.70 -4.04
C GLY A 44 -1.91 -4.93 -2.57
N PHE A 45 -1.41 -4.07 -1.67
CA PHE A 45 -1.80 -4.09 -0.25
C PHE A 45 -3.28 -3.72 -0.07
N ILE A 46 -3.75 -2.62 -0.68
CA ILE A 46 -5.16 -2.18 -0.63
C ILE A 46 -6.09 -3.29 -1.09
N ASN A 47 -5.78 -3.96 -2.21
CA ASN A 47 -6.63 -5.05 -2.72
C ASN A 47 -6.75 -6.20 -1.71
N ARG A 48 -5.65 -6.62 -1.09
CA ARG A 48 -5.69 -7.64 -0.03
C ARG A 48 -6.51 -7.19 1.18
N MET A 49 -6.41 -5.93 1.59
CA MET A 49 -7.23 -5.41 2.69
C MET A 49 -8.72 -5.35 2.34
N ARG A 50 -9.07 -5.05 1.09
CA ARG A 50 -10.46 -5.08 0.60
C ARG A 50 -11.03 -6.50 0.60
N GLU A 51 -10.23 -7.48 0.21
CA GLU A 51 -10.60 -8.90 0.28
C GLU A 51 -10.87 -9.30 1.74
N GLU A 52 -9.95 -8.98 2.66
CA GLU A 52 -10.10 -9.26 4.09
C GLU A 52 -11.32 -8.55 4.70
N ALA A 53 -11.56 -7.28 4.34
CA ALA A 53 -12.73 -6.53 4.78
C ALA A 53 -14.03 -7.17 4.28
N THR A 54 -14.03 -7.73 3.06
CA THR A 54 -15.17 -8.48 2.54
C THR A 54 -15.42 -9.75 3.35
N THR A 55 -14.36 -10.48 3.71
CA THR A 55 -14.45 -11.65 4.60
C THR A 55 -15.04 -11.26 5.97
N ALA A 56 -14.53 -10.21 6.61
CA ALA A 56 -15.02 -9.74 7.90
C ALA A 56 -16.51 -9.33 7.85
N ARG A 57 -16.95 -8.66 6.79
CA ARG A 57 -18.38 -8.34 6.59
C ARG A 57 -19.24 -9.60 6.48
N ASN A 58 -18.76 -10.62 5.76
CA ASN A 58 -19.47 -11.88 5.63
C ASN A 58 -19.57 -12.60 6.99
N GLU A 59 -18.49 -12.63 7.76
CA GLU A 59 -18.47 -13.20 9.12
C GLU A 59 -19.47 -12.49 10.05
N ILE A 60 -19.49 -11.16 10.06
CA ILE A 60 -20.47 -10.36 10.83
C ILE A 60 -21.91 -10.74 10.43
N GLY A 61 -22.17 -10.90 9.14
CA GLY A 61 -23.47 -11.34 8.63
C GLY A 61 -23.85 -12.73 9.13
N GLN A 62 -22.92 -13.69 9.10
CA GLN A 62 -23.13 -15.05 9.60
C GLN A 62 -23.39 -15.08 11.10
N ILE A 63 -22.59 -14.37 11.91
CA ILE A 63 -22.78 -14.29 13.36
C ILE A 63 -24.13 -13.65 13.69
N THR A 64 -24.51 -12.59 12.96
CA THR A 64 -25.81 -11.93 13.15
C THR A 64 -26.97 -12.88 12.86
N ALA A 65 -26.89 -13.68 11.79
CA ALA A 65 -27.89 -14.70 11.49
C ALA A 65 -27.95 -15.78 12.58
N LEU A 66 -26.79 -16.27 13.03
CA LEU A 66 -26.72 -17.30 14.07
C LEU A 66 -27.32 -16.81 15.41
N ILE A 67 -27.03 -15.57 15.81
CA ILE A 67 -27.66 -14.95 16.99
C ILE A 67 -29.19 -14.97 16.84
N ALA A 68 -29.72 -14.55 15.69
CA ALA A 68 -31.16 -14.51 15.46
C ALA A 68 -31.81 -15.91 15.49
N GLU A 69 -31.14 -16.93 14.93
CA GLU A 69 -31.58 -18.32 15.00
C GLU A 69 -31.62 -18.83 16.45
N MET A 70 -30.58 -18.55 17.24
CA MET A 70 -30.51 -18.96 18.65
C MET A 70 -31.57 -18.24 19.51
N GLU A 71 -31.81 -16.96 19.26
CA GLU A 71 -32.88 -16.20 19.91
C GLU A 71 -34.27 -16.79 19.59
N ALA A 72 -34.47 -17.27 18.35
CA ALA A 72 -35.72 -17.90 17.94
C ALA A 72 -35.92 -19.31 18.54
N LEU A 73 -34.85 -20.06 18.79
CA LEU A 73 -34.90 -21.38 19.42
C LEU A 73 -35.15 -21.30 20.93
N GLY A 74 -34.70 -20.23 21.59
CA GLY A 74 -34.89 -20.03 23.02
C GLY A 74 -33.75 -19.23 23.64
N ALA A 75 -33.91 -17.91 23.70
CA ALA A 75 -32.85 -17.01 24.17
C ALA A 75 -32.37 -17.29 25.61
N GLU A 76 -33.23 -17.79 26.51
CA GLU A 76 -32.84 -18.13 27.89
C GLU A 76 -31.91 -19.36 27.96
N GLU A 77 -32.16 -20.37 27.12
CA GLU A 77 -31.34 -21.60 27.08
C GLU A 77 -29.97 -21.37 26.44
N HIS A 78 -29.85 -20.31 25.64
CA HIS A 78 -28.67 -19.99 24.84
C HIS A 78 -27.98 -18.68 25.24
N TYR A 79 -28.36 -18.10 26.37
CA TYR A 79 -27.95 -16.75 26.77
C TYR A 79 -26.43 -16.54 26.75
N ASP A 80 -25.67 -17.45 27.36
CA ASP A 80 -24.21 -17.34 27.44
C ASP A 80 -23.56 -17.39 26.05
N HIS A 81 -24.04 -18.27 25.17
CA HIS A 81 -23.51 -18.38 23.81
C HIS A 81 -23.89 -17.17 22.94
N ILE A 82 -25.11 -16.63 23.11
CA ILE A 82 -25.52 -15.39 22.43
C ILE A 82 -24.62 -14.22 22.88
N LEU A 83 -24.23 -14.17 24.16
CA LEU A 83 -23.33 -13.14 24.67
C LEU A 83 -21.94 -13.25 24.06
N GLU A 84 -21.37 -14.46 23.99
CA GLU A 84 -20.08 -14.72 23.33
C GLU A 84 -20.13 -14.33 21.84
N LEU A 85 -21.16 -14.74 21.10
CA LEU A 85 -21.32 -14.38 19.69
C LEU A 85 -21.44 -12.87 19.48
N ARG A 86 -22.09 -12.14 20.39
CA ARG A 86 -22.16 -10.67 20.32
C ARG A 86 -20.79 -10.04 20.51
N ALA A 87 -19.98 -10.56 21.44
CA ALA A 87 -18.61 -10.10 21.65
C ALA A 87 -17.73 -10.40 20.42
N ASP A 88 -17.85 -11.59 19.83
CA ASP A 88 -17.14 -11.95 18.60
C ASP A 88 -17.52 -11.03 17.44
N ARG A 89 -18.83 -10.74 17.28
CA ARG A 89 -19.31 -9.79 16.27
C ARG A 89 -18.70 -8.41 16.45
N GLU A 90 -18.64 -7.90 17.69
CA GLU A 90 -18.04 -6.60 17.99
C GLU A 90 -16.53 -6.58 17.71
N ALA A 91 -15.82 -7.67 18.04
CA ALA A 91 -14.40 -7.81 17.72
C ALA A 91 -14.16 -7.81 16.19
N THR A 92 -14.99 -8.54 15.43
CA THR A 92 -14.90 -8.56 13.97
C THR A 92 -15.27 -7.22 13.35
N GLN A 93 -16.23 -6.49 13.94
CA GLN A 93 -16.55 -5.11 13.51
C GLN A 93 -15.36 -4.17 13.74
N ALA A 94 -14.71 -4.23 14.90
CA ALA A 94 -13.53 -3.42 15.17
C ALA A 94 -12.37 -3.74 14.20
N LYS A 95 -12.20 -5.02 13.83
CA LYS A 95 -11.26 -5.43 12.79
C LYS A 95 -11.62 -4.84 11.44
N LEU A 96 -12.89 -4.88 11.04
CA LEU A 96 -13.36 -4.28 9.78
C LEU A 96 -13.09 -2.78 9.74
N ASP A 97 -13.40 -2.05 10.80
CA ASP A 97 -13.15 -0.61 10.90
C ASP A 97 -11.64 -0.30 10.76
N GLY A 98 -10.78 -1.13 11.36
CA GLY A 98 -9.33 -1.03 11.23
C GLY A 98 -8.84 -1.27 9.79
N LEU A 99 -9.40 -2.26 9.09
CA LEU A 99 -9.07 -2.54 7.69
C LEU A 99 -9.49 -1.38 6.77
N GLU A 100 -10.68 -0.81 6.99
CA GLU A 100 -11.17 0.35 6.23
C GLU A 100 -10.28 1.59 6.44
N ALA A 101 -9.81 1.81 7.66
CA ALA A 101 -8.85 2.88 7.96
C ALA A 101 -7.51 2.68 7.22
N LEU A 102 -6.97 1.45 7.22
CA LEU A 102 -5.74 1.12 6.50
C LEU A 102 -5.88 1.27 4.98
N ILE A 103 -7.04 0.88 4.42
CA ILE A 103 -7.34 1.07 2.99
C ILE A 103 -7.33 2.55 2.64
N LYS A 104 -7.94 3.39 3.49
CA LYS A 104 -7.97 4.83 3.28
C LYS A 104 -6.56 5.42 3.33
N ASP A 105 -5.80 5.15 4.38
CA ASP A 105 -4.43 5.66 4.53
C ASP A 105 -3.52 5.23 3.37
N ALA A 106 -3.57 3.97 2.97
CA ALA A 106 -2.81 3.48 1.83
C ALA A 106 -3.27 4.11 0.51
N GLY A 107 -4.57 4.42 0.37
CA GLY A 107 -5.12 5.15 -0.78
C GLY A 107 -4.56 6.56 -0.86
N ASP A 108 -4.59 7.31 0.25
CA ASP A 108 -4.03 8.66 0.33
C ASP A 108 -2.53 8.66 -0.01
N GLN A 109 -1.78 7.63 0.40
CA GLN A 109 -0.36 7.44 0.03
C GLN A 109 -0.14 7.13 -1.45
N VAL A 110 -1.05 6.40 -2.10
CA VAL A 110 -1.00 6.15 -3.54
C VAL A 110 -1.18 7.46 -4.29
N ASP A 111 -2.22 8.22 -3.96
CA ASP A 111 -2.55 9.49 -4.61
C ASP A 111 -1.38 10.48 -4.52
N LEU A 112 -0.80 10.65 -3.33
CA LEU A 112 0.37 11.50 -3.12
C LEU A 112 1.56 11.08 -4.00
N LYS A 113 1.85 9.77 -4.08
CA LYS A 113 2.98 9.27 -4.87
C LYS A 113 2.74 9.38 -6.37
N GLU A 114 1.49 9.26 -6.81
CA GLU A 114 1.13 9.47 -8.22
C GLU A 114 1.36 10.93 -8.62
N GLU A 115 0.95 11.88 -7.78
CA GLU A 115 1.25 13.31 -7.99
C GLU A 115 2.75 13.59 -8.05
N GLU A 116 3.56 13.00 -7.16
CA GLU A 116 5.02 13.13 -7.18
C GLU A 116 5.64 12.59 -8.48
N VAL A 117 5.13 11.46 -9.00
CA VAL A 117 5.61 10.86 -10.25
C VAL A 117 5.21 11.69 -11.46
N GLU A 118 4.01 12.27 -11.46
CA GLU A 118 3.57 13.19 -12.53
C GLU A 118 4.46 14.43 -12.60
N GLN A 119 4.81 15.02 -11.45
CA GLN A 119 5.73 16.16 -11.37
C GLN A 119 7.15 15.85 -11.86
N MET A 120 7.61 14.60 -11.71
CA MET A 120 8.93 14.17 -12.18
C MET A 120 8.96 13.87 -13.68
N ASN A 121 7.81 13.58 -14.31
CA ASN A 121 7.71 13.22 -15.73
C ASN A 121 7.18 14.37 -16.62
N GLY A 122 6.79 15.50 -16.03
CA GLY A 122 6.32 16.70 -16.73
C GLY A 122 7.41 17.73 -16.96
#